data_AF-A0A954SK55-F1
#
_entry.id   AF-A0A954SK55-F1
#
_cell.length_a   1.000
_cell.length_b   1.000
_cell.length_c   1.000
_cell.angle_alpha   90.00
_cell.angle_beta   90.00
_cell.angle_gamma   90.00
#
_symmetry.space_group_name_H-M   'P 1'
#
loop_
_entity.id
_entity.type
_entity.pdbx_description
1 polymer ?
#
loop_
_entity_poly.entity_id
_entity_poly.type
_entity_poly.pdbx_seq_one_letter_code
_entity_poly.pdbx_strand_id
1 'polypeptide(L)'
;MPPRVPPQTSSPSDSRWTLGIWGLPLVGTLLVAFLIIATNLPLGIPDEWVWKREPLAPDYWLSLPFPFIVVAISAALIWWGAQEIRAAKRRTIVFLLTLSTLLSFAWLWAIQESAPGELRLSKGVFVLYYPGPSGYFTEARYHVDDLRGYLSRYTDKLHEGDVLHIGTHPPGLIVAYRLLMAARNVAPRLFNFLDDLQPLTFRQAGQVLIANSRLGPNTVTSADLSILWAATLLVQFVAALTVVPLFFLIAEFFSRRTAWLLIQFWPFVPA
;
A
#
# COMPACT_ATOMS: atom_id res chain seq x y z
N MET A 1 12.36 -43.40 23.95
CA MET A 1 11.02 -42.81 23.68
C MET A 1 10.99 -41.41 24.28
N PRO A 2 10.81 -40.35 23.49
CA PRO A 2 10.62 -39.02 24.05
C PRO A 2 9.30 -38.97 24.85
N PRO A 3 9.27 -38.27 26.00
CA PRO A 3 8.07 -38.17 26.82
C PRO A 3 6.94 -37.45 26.07
N ARG A 4 5.74 -38.03 26.07
CA ARG A 4 4.52 -37.39 25.58
C ARG A 4 4.23 -36.16 26.47
N VAL A 5 4.39 -34.97 25.92
CA VAL A 5 3.91 -33.73 26.56
C VAL A 5 2.38 -33.83 26.65
N PRO A 6 1.78 -33.75 27.86
CA PRO A 6 0.34 -33.83 28.01
C PRO A 6 -0.35 -32.64 27.32
N PRO A 7 -1.56 -32.83 26.77
CA PRO A 7 -2.31 -31.75 26.14
C PRO A 7 -2.62 -30.67 27.19
N GLN A 8 -2.13 -29.45 26.95
CA GLN A 8 -2.52 -28.28 27.73
C GLN A 8 -4.03 -28.06 27.57
N THR A 9 -4.80 -28.41 28.59
CA THR A 9 -6.21 -28.06 28.71
C THR A 9 -6.29 -26.58 29.07
N SER A 10 -6.76 -25.74 28.14
CA SER A 10 -6.98 -24.31 28.38
C SER A 10 -7.95 -24.12 29.56
N SER A 11 -7.50 -23.37 30.56
CA SER A 11 -8.27 -23.03 31.76
C SER A 11 -9.47 -22.14 31.41
N PRO A 12 -10.67 -22.35 32.01
CA PRO A 12 -11.83 -21.48 31.86
C PRO A 12 -11.61 -20.00 32.27
N SER A 13 -10.47 -19.67 32.90
CA SER A 13 -10.08 -18.30 33.24
C SER A 13 -9.72 -17.42 32.03
N ASP A 14 -9.54 -18.00 30.84
CA ASP A 14 -9.02 -17.27 29.66
C ASP A 14 -10.06 -16.31 29.03
N SER A 15 -11.37 -16.52 29.24
CA SER A 15 -12.40 -15.71 28.56
C SER A 15 -12.46 -14.25 29.05
N ARG A 16 -12.21 -14.01 30.34
CA ARG A 16 -12.19 -12.65 30.92
C ARG A 16 -11.02 -11.82 30.41
N TRP A 17 -9.88 -12.45 30.18
CA TRP A 17 -8.71 -11.81 29.58
C TRP A 17 -8.92 -11.52 28.10
N THR A 18 -9.62 -12.39 27.37
CA THR A 18 -9.92 -12.13 25.94
C THR A 18 -10.81 -10.90 25.73
N LEU A 19 -11.81 -10.65 26.59
CA LEU A 19 -12.62 -9.43 26.51
C LEU A 19 -11.83 -8.17 26.85
N GLY A 20 -10.93 -8.23 27.84
CA GLY A 20 -10.07 -7.10 28.20
C GLY A 20 -9.03 -6.76 27.11
N ILE A 21 -8.37 -7.77 26.56
CA ILE A 21 -7.30 -7.62 25.56
C ILE A 21 -7.84 -7.02 24.24
N TRP A 22 -9.06 -7.38 23.82
CA TRP A 22 -9.65 -6.88 22.58
C TRP A 22 -10.61 -5.70 22.78
N GLY A 23 -11.30 -5.64 23.93
CA GLY A 23 -12.25 -4.58 24.23
C GLY A 23 -11.59 -3.24 24.53
N LEU A 24 -10.46 -3.22 25.26
CA LEU A 24 -9.76 -1.98 25.59
C LEU A 24 -9.22 -1.24 24.34
N PRO A 25 -8.52 -1.91 23.40
CA PRO A 25 -8.10 -1.24 22.16
C PRO A 25 -9.26 -0.74 21.32
N LEU A 26 -10.37 -1.49 21.25
CA LEU A 26 -11.56 -1.07 20.50
C LEU A 26 -12.17 0.20 21.12
N VAL A 27 -12.42 0.19 22.43
CA VAL A 27 -12.93 1.36 23.15
C VAL A 27 -11.98 2.54 23.01
N GLY A 28 -10.67 2.32 23.14
CA GLY A 28 -9.65 3.35 22.93
C GLY A 28 -9.68 3.92 21.52
N THR A 29 -9.80 3.07 20.49
CA THR A 29 -9.90 3.49 19.09
C THR A 29 -11.17 4.29 18.83
N LEU A 30 -12.31 3.83 19.35
CA LEU A 30 -13.58 4.54 19.23
C LEU A 30 -13.55 5.89 19.97
N LEU A 31 -12.92 5.96 21.14
CA LEU A 31 -12.73 7.20 21.89
C LEU A 31 -11.84 8.17 21.13
N VAL A 32 -10.71 7.71 20.59
CA VAL A 32 -9.82 8.54 19.76
C VAL A 32 -10.55 9.04 18.52
N ALA A 33 -11.26 8.16 17.80
CA ALA A 33 -12.06 8.54 16.65
C ALA A 33 -13.13 9.58 17.02
N PHE A 34 -13.83 9.38 18.14
CA PHE A 34 -14.80 10.35 18.66
C PHE A 34 -14.14 11.69 18.99
N LEU A 35 -13.01 11.70 19.70
CA LEU A 35 -12.28 12.92 20.02
C LEU A 35 -11.81 13.64 18.75
N ILE A 36 -11.33 12.90 17.75
CA ILE A 36 -10.96 13.47 16.46
C ILE A 36 -12.20 14.06 15.78
N ILE A 37 -13.32 13.34 15.69
CA ILE A 37 -14.48 13.81 14.90
C ILE A 37 -15.29 14.90 15.62
N ALA A 38 -15.49 14.77 16.93
CA ALA A 38 -16.42 15.58 17.70
C ALA A 38 -15.79 16.80 18.39
N THR A 39 -14.47 16.96 18.32
CA THR A 39 -13.78 18.08 18.97
C THR A 39 -12.89 18.85 18.01
N ASN A 40 -12.61 20.10 18.36
CA ASN A 40 -11.63 20.95 17.67
C ASN A 40 -10.25 20.89 18.34
N LEU A 41 -9.93 19.78 19.02
CA LEU A 41 -8.58 19.59 19.56
C LEU A 41 -7.56 19.74 18.42
N PRO A 42 -6.49 20.55 18.62
CA PRO A 42 -5.46 20.71 17.62
C PRO A 42 -4.83 19.35 17.35
N LEU A 43 -4.78 18.97 16.08
CA LEU A 43 -4.13 17.74 15.64
C LEU A 43 -2.63 18.02 15.44
N GLY A 44 -1.95 18.48 16.49
CA GLY A 44 -0.55 18.87 16.45
C GLY A 44 -0.18 19.87 17.55
N ILE A 45 0.95 20.54 17.37
CA ILE A 45 1.46 21.56 18.28
C ILE A 45 1.11 22.92 17.68
N PRO A 46 0.21 23.72 18.30
CA PRO A 46 -0.10 25.07 17.84
C PRO A 46 1.18 25.89 17.61
N ASP A 47 1.17 26.70 16.57
CA ASP A 47 2.31 27.53 16.12
C ASP A 47 3.54 26.78 15.58
N GLU A 48 3.61 25.45 15.70
CA GLU A 48 4.65 24.63 15.06
C GLU A 48 4.11 23.86 13.84
N TRP A 49 3.15 22.96 14.09
CA TRP A 49 2.52 22.15 13.04
C TRP A 49 1.14 21.68 13.50
N VAL A 50 0.15 21.78 12.61
CA VAL A 50 -1.22 21.31 12.87
C VAL A 50 -1.72 20.58 11.65
N TRP A 51 -2.15 19.33 11.80
CA TRP A 51 -2.81 18.60 10.72
C TRP A 51 -4.12 19.30 10.36
N LYS A 52 -4.31 19.54 9.06
CA LYS A 52 -5.58 20.04 8.56
C LYS A 52 -6.66 18.98 8.73
N ARG A 53 -7.83 19.44 9.17
CA ARG A 53 -9.05 18.65 9.17
C ARG A 53 -9.68 18.79 7.80
N GLU A 54 -9.51 17.78 6.97
CA GLU A 54 -10.14 17.78 5.66
C GLU A 54 -11.66 17.60 5.81
N PRO A 55 -12.48 18.44 5.15
CA PRO A 55 -13.92 18.27 5.19
C PRO A 55 -14.31 16.93 4.57
N LEU A 56 -15.33 16.30 5.13
CA LEU A 56 -15.90 15.10 4.53
C LEU A 56 -16.45 15.45 3.14
N ALA A 57 -15.97 14.75 2.12
CA ALA A 57 -16.48 14.91 0.77
C ALA A 57 -17.97 14.52 0.72
N PRO A 58 -18.81 15.15 -0.13
CA PRO A 58 -20.22 14.82 -0.22
C PRO A 58 -20.48 13.34 -0.57
N ASP A 59 -19.58 12.72 -1.32
CA ASP A 59 -19.62 11.31 -1.73
C ASP A 59 -18.97 10.35 -0.70
N TYR A 60 -18.49 10.85 0.44
CA TYR A 60 -17.77 10.06 1.44
C TYR A 60 -18.56 8.82 1.87
N TRP A 61 -19.85 8.97 2.20
CA TRP A 61 -20.70 7.87 2.65
C TRP A 61 -20.88 6.78 1.58
N LEU A 62 -20.81 7.14 0.29
CA LEU A 62 -20.89 6.19 -0.82
C LEU A 62 -19.60 5.39 -1.00
N SER A 63 -18.48 5.89 -0.49
CA SER A 63 -17.17 5.22 -0.57
C SER A 63 -16.95 4.19 0.54
N LEU A 64 -17.72 4.24 1.64
CA LEU A 64 -17.54 3.37 2.81
C LEU A 64 -17.94 1.89 2.63
N PRO A 65 -18.98 1.53 1.86
CA PRO A 65 -19.41 0.13 1.77
C PRO A 65 -18.30 -0.82 1.28
N PHE A 66 -17.44 -0.37 0.38
CA PHE A 66 -16.40 -1.22 -0.22
C PHE A 66 -15.32 -1.63 0.81
N PRO A 67 -14.69 -0.72 1.58
CA PRO A 67 -13.83 -1.10 2.71
C PRO A 67 -14.48 -2.07 3.69
N PHE A 68 -15.75 -1.86 4.05
CA PHE A 68 -16.46 -2.75 4.98
C PHE A 68 -16.63 -4.16 4.42
N ILE A 69 -16.95 -4.29 3.13
CA ILE A 69 -17.03 -5.58 2.45
C ILE A 69 -15.66 -6.29 2.48
N VAL A 70 -14.58 -5.56 2.17
CA VAL A 70 -13.22 -6.13 2.20
C VAL A 70 -12.83 -6.60 3.61
N VAL A 71 -13.17 -5.83 4.65
CA VAL A 71 -12.95 -6.22 6.05
C VAL A 71 -13.75 -7.46 6.41
N ALA A 72 -15.02 -7.55 6.02
CA ALA A 72 -15.86 -8.71 6.30
C ALA A 72 -15.31 -9.99 5.64
N ILE A 73 -14.90 -9.91 4.38
CA ILE A 73 -14.28 -11.04 3.66
C ILE A 73 -12.93 -11.40 4.32
N SER A 74 -12.14 -10.39 4.71
CA SER A 74 -10.87 -10.61 5.42
C SER A 74 -11.08 -11.32 6.75
N ALA A 75 -12.06 -10.89 7.55
CA ALA A 75 -12.39 -11.55 8.82
C ALA A 75 -12.78 -13.02 8.61
N ALA A 76 -13.58 -13.32 7.59
CA ALA A 76 -13.93 -14.69 7.22
C ALA A 76 -12.71 -15.51 6.82
N LEU A 77 -11.80 -14.95 6.00
CA LEU A 77 -10.55 -15.60 5.61
C LEU A 77 -9.64 -15.83 6.82
N ILE A 78 -9.47 -14.84 7.69
CA ILE A 78 -8.64 -14.95 8.90
C ILE A 78 -9.14 -16.09 9.78
N TRP A 79 -10.46 -16.13 10.03
CA TRP A 79 -11.08 -17.18 10.82
C TRP A 79 -10.90 -18.56 10.19
N TRP A 80 -11.21 -18.69 8.91
CA TRP A 80 -11.06 -19.96 8.18
C TRP A 80 -9.60 -20.43 8.14
N GLY A 81 -8.68 -19.55 7.75
CA GLY A 81 -7.25 -19.84 7.71
C GLY A 81 -6.69 -20.24 9.08
N ALA A 82 -7.19 -19.66 10.17
CA ALA A 82 -6.74 -20.02 11.52
C ALA A 82 -7.11 -21.45 11.93
N GLN A 83 -8.17 -22.03 11.33
CA GLN A 83 -8.54 -23.44 11.52
C GLN A 83 -7.67 -24.36 10.66
N GLU A 84 -7.45 -24.00 9.39
CA GLU A 84 -6.78 -24.85 8.42
C GLU A 84 -5.24 -24.87 8.54
N ILE A 85 -4.62 -23.73 8.86
CA ILE A 85 -3.18 -23.53 8.68
C ILE A 85 -2.30 -24.43 9.57
N ARG A 86 -2.86 -24.97 10.66
CA ARG A 86 -2.16 -25.84 11.61
C ARG A 86 -1.62 -27.12 10.97
N ALA A 87 -2.45 -27.79 10.17
CA ALA A 87 -2.13 -29.04 9.49
C ALA A 87 -2.14 -28.90 7.96
N ALA A 88 -2.25 -27.68 7.45
CA ALA A 88 -2.32 -27.38 6.03
C ALA A 88 -1.12 -27.95 5.25
N LYS A 89 -1.43 -28.55 4.10
CA LYS A 89 -0.44 -28.90 3.08
C LYS A 89 0.08 -27.63 2.41
N ARG A 90 1.25 -27.71 1.75
CA ARG A 90 1.87 -26.58 1.03
C ARG A 90 0.90 -25.86 0.08
N ARG A 91 0.06 -26.61 -0.66
CA ARG A 91 -0.93 -26.03 -1.59
C ARG A 91 -1.95 -25.14 -0.88
N THR A 92 -2.47 -25.58 0.27
CA THR A 92 -3.42 -24.81 1.08
C THR A 92 -2.75 -23.57 1.65
N ILE A 93 -1.50 -23.66 2.10
CA ILE A 93 -0.73 -22.49 2.59
C ILE A 93 -0.57 -21.46 1.47
N VAL A 94 -0.11 -21.89 0.28
CA VAL A 94 0.03 -21.00 -0.88
C VAL A 94 -1.30 -20.34 -1.23
N PHE A 95 -2.38 -21.12 -1.29
CA PHE A 95 -3.72 -20.59 -1.58
C PHE A 95 -4.16 -19.52 -0.56
N LEU A 96 -4.04 -19.80 0.74
CA LEU A 96 -4.43 -18.86 1.79
C LEU A 96 -3.58 -17.58 1.75
N LEU A 97 -2.28 -17.69 1.51
CA LEU A 97 -1.39 -16.53 1.38
C LEU A 97 -1.67 -15.71 0.12
N THR A 98 -2.02 -16.36 -0.99
CA THR A 98 -2.47 -15.66 -2.21
C THR A 98 -3.78 -14.90 -1.94
N LEU A 99 -4.78 -15.52 -1.33
CA LEU A 99 -6.02 -14.82 -0.97
C LEU A 99 -5.77 -13.66 0.00
N SER A 100 -4.90 -13.86 0.99
CA SER A 100 -4.53 -12.80 1.94
C SER A 100 -3.83 -11.64 1.23
N THR A 101 -2.94 -11.91 0.27
CA THR A 101 -2.30 -10.88 -0.57
C THR A 101 -3.33 -10.11 -1.39
N LEU A 102 -4.27 -10.80 -2.04
CA LEU A 102 -5.32 -10.17 -2.85
C LEU A 102 -6.26 -9.30 -2.00
N LEU A 103 -6.65 -9.77 -0.81
CA LEU A 103 -7.46 -8.97 0.10
C LEU A 103 -6.70 -7.79 0.70
N SER A 104 -5.40 -7.96 0.97
CA SER A 104 -4.53 -6.85 1.40
C SER A 104 -4.45 -5.77 0.32
N PHE A 105 -4.31 -6.18 -0.95
CA PHE A 105 -4.34 -5.26 -2.08
C PHE A 105 -5.70 -4.55 -2.22
N ALA A 106 -6.80 -5.31 -2.15
CA ALA A 106 -8.15 -4.75 -2.20
C ALA A 106 -8.42 -3.79 -1.03
N TRP A 107 -7.88 -4.07 0.16
CA TRP A 107 -7.97 -3.19 1.31
C TRP A 107 -7.23 -1.88 1.09
N LEU A 108 -5.97 -1.94 0.65
CA LEU A 108 -5.17 -0.75 0.32
C LEU A 108 -5.83 0.11 -0.75
N TRP A 109 -6.45 -0.53 -1.74
CA TRP A 109 -7.26 0.17 -2.73
C TRP A 109 -8.46 0.86 -2.09
N ALA A 110 -9.28 0.08 -1.38
CA ALA A 110 -10.54 0.53 -0.82
C ALA A 110 -10.35 1.71 0.13
N ILE A 111 -9.41 1.58 1.07
CA ILE A 111 -9.18 2.60 2.10
C ILE A 111 -8.62 3.89 1.51
N GLN A 112 -7.76 3.80 0.48
CA GLN A 112 -7.23 4.98 -0.18
C GLN A 112 -8.30 5.70 -1.01
N GLU A 113 -9.15 4.98 -1.75
CA GLU A 113 -10.24 5.62 -2.50
C GLU A 113 -11.35 6.20 -1.59
N SER A 114 -11.45 5.76 -0.34
CA SER A 114 -12.33 6.38 0.66
C SER A 114 -11.78 7.68 1.27
N ALA A 115 -10.53 8.06 0.97
CA ALA A 115 -9.96 9.31 1.44
C ALA A 115 -10.65 10.53 0.79
N PRO A 116 -10.62 11.72 1.42
CA PRO A 116 -11.19 12.92 0.82
C PRO A 116 -10.31 13.48 -0.31
N GLY A 117 -10.97 13.96 -1.37
CA GLY A 117 -10.36 14.79 -2.42
C GLY A 117 -9.09 14.22 -3.05
N GLU A 118 -8.01 14.99 -2.98
CA GLU A 118 -6.72 14.68 -3.60
C GLU A 118 -5.93 13.59 -2.87
N LEU A 119 -6.35 13.17 -1.67
CA LEU A 119 -5.67 12.13 -0.87
C LEU A 119 -6.00 10.70 -1.32
N ARG A 120 -6.90 10.57 -2.31
CA ARG A 120 -7.26 9.30 -2.96
C ARG A 120 -6.09 8.73 -3.78
N LEU A 121 -6.29 7.66 -4.54
CA LEU A 121 -5.24 7.13 -5.42
C LEU A 121 -4.76 8.16 -6.46
N SER A 122 -5.56 9.20 -6.72
CA SER A 122 -5.16 10.38 -7.51
C SER A 122 -3.86 11.03 -7.04
N LYS A 123 -3.51 10.99 -5.74
CA LYS A 123 -2.22 11.49 -5.23
C LYS A 123 -1.04 10.81 -5.93
N GLY A 124 -1.19 9.54 -6.31
CA GLY A 124 -0.15 8.77 -6.99
C GLY A 124 0.32 9.44 -8.28
N VAL A 125 -0.59 10.09 -9.02
CA VAL A 125 -0.25 10.85 -10.24
C VAL A 125 0.79 11.93 -9.93
N PHE A 126 0.53 12.75 -8.92
CA PHE A 126 1.36 13.91 -8.61
C PHE A 126 2.62 13.54 -7.83
N VAL A 127 2.50 12.64 -6.84
CA VAL A 127 3.64 12.19 -6.02
C VAL A 127 4.68 11.50 -6.89
N LEU A 128 4.26 10.61 -7.79
CA LEU A 128 5.19 9.86 -8.62
C LEU A 128 5.77 10.70 -9.77
N TYR A 129 5.03 11.70 -10.27
CA TYR A 129 5.49 12.58 -11.34
C TYR A 129 6.47 13.66 -10.85
N TYR A 130 6.09 14.45 -9.84
CA TYR A 130 6.82 15.67 -9.52
C TYR A 130 8.21 15.39 -8.92
N PRO A 131 9.24 16.16 -9.30
CA PRO A 131 10.60 16.03 -8.75
C PRO A 131 10.69 16.18 -7.24
N GLY A 132 9.89 17.09 -6.66
CA GLY A 132 9.89 17.37 -5.23
C GLY A 132 9.56 16.13 -4.39
N PRO A 133 8.40 15.48 -4.59
CA PRO A 133 8.01 14.31 -3.80
C PRO A 133 8.72 13.00 -4.17
N SER A 134 9.20 12.83 -5.42
CA SER A 134 9.76 11.55 -5.87
C SER A 134 10.86 11.72 -6.92
N GLY A 135 10.53 12.33 -8.06
CA GLY A 135 11.46 12.61 -9.16
C GLY A 135 11.97 11.44 -10.00
N TYR A 136 11.83 10.18 -9.56
CA TYR A 136 12.35 9.02 -10.30
C TYR A 136 11.69 8.82 -11.67
N PHE A 137 10.38 9.05 -11.79
CA PHE A 137 9.69 8.96 -13.09
C PHE A 137 10.24 10.01 -14.06
N THR A 138 10.29 11.27 -13.61
CA THR A 138 10.76 12.40 -14.41
C THR A 138 12.20 12.17 -14.87
N GLU A 139 13.07 11.73 -13.96
CA GLU A 139 14.45 11.37 -14.28
C GLU A 139 14.52 10.25 -15.33
N ALA A 140 13.82 9.14 -15.10
CA ALA A 140 13.79 8.00 -16.02
C ALA A 140 13.20 8.34 -17.40
N ARG A 141 12.25 9.29 -17.46
CA ARG A 141 11.53 9.65 -18.68
C ARG A 141 12.28 10.66 -19.53
N TYR A 142 12.93 11.64 -18.93
CA TYR A 142 13.46 12.81 -19.63
C TYR A 142 14.99 12.88 -19.63
N HIS A 143 15.68 12.16 -18.73
CA HIS A 143 17.15 12.23 -18.61
C HIS A 143 17.86 10.89 -18.81
N VAL A 144 17.12 9.79 -19.00
CA VAL A 144 17.69 8.45 -19.17
C VAL A 144 17.25 7.84 -20.50
N ASP A 145 18.07 8.02 -21.53
CA ASP A 145 17.88 7.31 -22.81
C ASP A 145 18.57 5.95 -22.80
N ASP A 146 19.85 5.94 -22.42
CA ASP A 146 20.67 4.73 -22.24
C ASP A 146 20.81 4.37 -20.76
N LEU A 147 20.06 3.35 -20.33
CA LEU A 147 20.09 2.88 -18.95
C LEU A 147 21.47 2.34 -18.54
N ARG A 148 22.19 1.68 -19.45
CA ARG A 148 23.50 1.11 -19.11
C ARG A 148 24.52 2.22 -18.89
N GLY A 149 24.57 3.19 -19.80
CA GLY A 149 25.41 4.38 -19.66
C GLY A 149 25.06 5.18 -18.41
N TYR A 150 23.76 5.35 -18.11
CA TYR A 150 23.29 6.00 -16.89
C TYR A 150 23.83 5.32 -15.63
N LEU A 151 23.65 3.99 -15.51
CA LEU A 151 24.11 3.23 -14.35
C LEU A 151 25.64 3.27 -14.19
N SER A 152 26.38 3.24 -15.30
CA SER A 152 27.86 3.32 -15.25
C SER A 152 28.38 4.66 -14.74
N ARG A 153 27.62 5.75 -14.90
CA ARG A 153 27.97 7.11 -14.46
C ARG A 153 27.19 7.57 -13.23
N TYR A 154 26.39 6.68 -12.63
CA TYR A 154 25.49 7.07 -11.56
C TYR A 154 26.26 7.59 -10.34
N THR A 155 27.39 6.97 -10.01
CA THR A 155 28.28 7.44 -8.94
C THR A 155 28.85 8.83 -9.22
N ASP A 156 29.24 9.12 -10.46
CA ASP A 156 29.74 10.45 -10.84
C ASP A 156 28.65 11.51 -10.67
N LYS A 157 27.42 11.19 -11.11
CA LYS A 157 26.24 12.06 -10.94
C LYS A 157 25.94 12.36 -9.47
N LEU A 158 26.15 11.40 -8.56
CA LEU A 158 25.98 11.64 -7.13
C LEU A 158 27.02 12.63 -6.56
N HIS A 159 28.22 12.67 -7.14
CA HIS A 159 29.28 13.59 -6.72
C HIS A 159 29.07 15.03 -7.21
N GLU A 160 28.27 15.25 -8.25
CA GLU A 160 27.98 16.58 -8.81
C GLU A 160 27.15 17.46 -7.85
N GLY A 161 26.47 16.87 -6.86
CA GLY A 161 25.64 17.59 -5.88
C GLY A 161 24.27 18.00 -6.42
N ASP A 162 23.34 18.30 -5.51
CA ASP A 162 21.93 18.65 -5.79
C ASP A 162 21.12 17.60 -6.59
N VAL A 163 21.10 16.39 -6.06
CA VAL A 163 20.34 15.26 -6.61
C VAL A 163 18.99 15.04 -5.92
N LEU A 164 18.56 15.96 -5.04
CA LEU A 164 17.30 15.89 -4.26
C LEU A 164 17.03 14.46 -3.74
N HIS A 165 15.79 13.96 -3.89
CA HIS A 165 15.38 12.60 -3.56
C HIS A 165 16.10 11.52 -4.40
N ILE A 166 16.56 11.85 -5.61
CA ILE A 166 17.29 10.90 -6.48
C ILE A 166 18.69 10.60 -5.91
N GLY A 167 19.24 11.51 -5.12
CA GLY A 167 20.55 11.42 -4.51
C GLY A 167 20.65 10.54 -3.28
N THR A 168 19.52 10.27 -2.62
CA THR A 168 19.48 9.61 -1.32
C THR A 168 19.22 8.11 -1.43
N HIS A 169 18.87 7.61 -2.62
CA HIS A 169 18.51 6.21 -2.84
C HIS A 169 19.24 5.63 -4.04
N PRO A 170 19.64 4.35 -4.03
CA PRO A 170 20.18 3.67 -5.20
C PRO A 170 19.24 3.78 -6.43
N PRO A 171 19.75 3.64 -7.67
CA PRO A 171 19.01 3.96 -8.90
C PRO A 171 17.90 2.95 -9.25
N GLY A 172 17.53 2.07 -8.32
CA GLY A 172 16.57 0.98 -8.54
C GLY A 172 15.19 1.46 -8.98
N LEU A 173 14.71 2.61 -8.47
CA LEU A 173 13.42 3.17 -8.88
C LEU A 173 13.45 3.74 -10.30
N ILE A 174 14.59 4.30 -10.72
CA ILE A 174 14.80 4.75 -12.11
C ILE A 174 14.78 3.55 -13.05
N VAL A 175 15.51 2.48 -12.67
CA VAL A 175 15.49 1.19 -13.40
C VAL A 175 14.05 0.66 -13.50
N ALA A 176 13.30 0.67 -12.41
CA ALA A 176 11.90 0.20 -12.39
C ALA A 176 11.02 0.99 -13.39
N TYR A 177 11.13 2.31 -13.44
CA TYR A 177 10.38 3.11 -14.42
C TYR A 177 10.80 2.83 -15.86
N ARG A 178 12.10 2.66 -16.14
CA ARG A 178 12.57 2.25 -17.48
C ARG A 178 12.03 0.87 -17.89
N LEU A 179 11.96 -0.06 -16.95
CA LEU A 179 11.35 -1.37 -17.19
C LEU A 179 9.85 -1.26 -17.45
N LEU A 180 9.11 -0.42 -16.73
CA LEU A 180 7.68 -0.19 -17.00
C LEU A 180 7.45 0.45 -18.38
N MET A 181 8.29 1.42 -18.76
CA MET A 181 8.26 2.03 -20.11
C MET A 181 8.49 0.99 -21.20
N ALA A 182 9.50 0.14 -21.03
CA ALA A 182 9.78 -0.96 -21.96
C ALA A 182 8.65 -2.00 -21.99
N ALA A 183 8.12 -2.38 -20.82
CA ALA A 183 7.03 -3.34 -20.68
C ALA A 183 5.75 -2.84 -21.38
N ARG A 184 5.46 -1.54 -21.34
CA ARG A 184 4.32 -0.96 -22.08
C ARG A 184 4.43 -1.19 -23.58
N ASN A 185 5.63 -1.04 -24.14
CA ASN A 185 5.87 -1.25 -25.57
C ASN A 185 5.75 -2.74 -25.96
N VAL A 186 6.18 -3.65 -25.08
CA VAL A 186 6.16 -5.09 -25.35
C VAL A 186 4.78 -5.73 -25.07
N ALA A 187 4.06 -5.22 -24.08
CA ALA A 187 2.79 -5.80 -23.60
C ALA A 187 1.65 -4.76 -23.60
N PRO A 188 1.26 -4.17 -24.75
CA PRO A 188 0.24 -3.13 -24.81
C PRO A 188 -1.13 -3.60 -24.32
N ARG A 189 -1.47 -4.89 -24.50
CA ARG A 189 -2.73 -5.46 -23.99
C ARG A 189 -2.80 -5.45 -22.47
N LEU A 190 -1.68 -5.71 -21.79
CA LEU A 190 -1.62 -5.63 -20.33
C LEU A 190 -1.86 -4.19 -19.88
N PHE A 191 -1.19 -3.21 -20.50
CA PHE A 191 -1.36 -1.81 -20.13
C PHE A 191 -2.75 -1.27 -20.44
N ASN A 192 -3.39 -1.68 -21.54
CA ASN A 192 -4.79 -1.36 -21.79
C ASN A 192 -5.71 -1.90 -20.68
N PHE A 193 -5.50 -3.16 -20.27
CA PHE A 193 -6.24 -3.74 -19.15
C PHE A 193 -5.99 -2.98 -17.84
N LEU A 194 -4.74 -2.59 -17.55
CA LEU A 194 -4.45 -1.78 -16.37
C LEU A 194 -5.11 -0.40 -16.46
N ASP A 195 -5.10 0.24 -17.62
CA ASP A 195 -5.74 1.54 -17.84
C ASP A 195 -7.26 1.48 -17.64
N ASP A 196 -7.90 0.38 -18.02
CA ASP A 196 -9.33 0.12 -17.75
C ASP A 196 -9.63 0.03 -16.24
N LEU A 197 -8.65 -0.36 -15.42
CA LEU A 197 -8.80 -0.42 -13.97
C LEU A 197 -8.64 0.95 -13.29
N GLN A 198 -8.20 2.01 -13.98
CA GLN A 198 -8.02 3.31 -13.33
C GLN A 198 -9.34 3.77 -12.67
N PRO A 199 -9.32 4.23 -11.40
CA PRO A 199 -10.48 4.87 -10.84
C PRO A 199 -10.69 6.24 -11.51
N LEU A 200 -11.93 6.76 -11.45
CA LEU A 200 -12.27 8.05 -12.04
C LEU A 200 -11.39 9.19 -11.48
N THR A 201 -11.09 9.13 -10.19
CA THR A 201 -10.23 10.06 -9.44
C THR A 201 -8.83 10.14 -10.03
N PHE A 202 -8.20 9.00 -10.32
CA PHE A 202 -6.89 8.93 -10.96
C PHE A 202 -6.92 9.49 -12.38
N ARG A 203 -7.94 9.14 -13.18
CA ARG A 203 -8.12 9.67 -14.54
C ARG A 203 -8.23 11.19 -14.56
N GLN A 204 -9.04 11.76 -13.67
CA GLN A 204 -9.23 13.21 -13.56
C GLN A 204 -7.93 13.92 -13.17
N ALA A 205 -7.22 13.40 -12.16
CA ALA A 205 -5.90 13.93 -11.77
C ALA A 205 -4.88 13.85 -12.92
N GLY A 206 -4.88 12.75 -13.68
CA GLY A 206 -4.05 12.59 -14.86
C GLY A 206 -4.34 13.63 -15.95
N GLN A 207 -5.62 13.93 -16.21
CA GLN A 207 -6.00 14.98 -17.17
C GLN A 207 -5.52 16.37 -16.73
N VAL A 208 -5.65 16.69 -15.43
CA VAL A 208 -5.10 17.93 -14.87
C VAL A 208 -3.58 17.99 -15.05
N LEU A 209 -2.87 16.89 -14.76
CA LEU A 209 -1.42 16.84 -14.95
C LEU A 209 -1.03 17.07 -16.42
N ILE A 210 -1.69 16.40 -17.37
CA ILE A 210 -1.45 16.60 -18.80
C ILE A 210 -1.66 18.06 -19.18
N ALA A 211 -2.80 18.65 -18.78
CA ALA A 211 -3.11 20.04 -19.11
C ALA A 211 -2.04 21.02 -18.57
N ASN A 212 -1.63 20.84 -17.32
CA ASN A 212 -0.61 21.69 -16.69
C ASN A 212 0.78 21.49 -17.29
N SER A 213 1.14 20.26 -17.68
CA SER A 213 2.46 19.94 -18.23
C SER A 213 2.76 20.61 -19.58
N ARG A 214 1.72 21.01 -20.34
CA ARG A 214 1.87 21.71 -21.64
C ARG A 214 2.54 23.08 -21.53
N LEU A 215 2.53 23.67 -20.34
CA LEU A 215 3.13 24.97 -20.06
C LEU A 215 4.59 24.83 -19.57
N GLY A 216 5.06 23.61 -19.31
CA GLY A 216 6.37 23.33 -18.75
C GLY A 216 7.34 22.67 -19.74
N PRO A 217 8.61 22.49 -19.35
CA PRO A 217 9.63 21.87 -20.19
C PRO A 217 9.40 20.36 -20.42
N ASN A 218 8.67 19.70 -19.51
CA ASN A 218 8.42 18.27 -19.52
C ASN A 218 6.94 18.00 -19.82
N THR A 219 6.62 17.67 -21.08
CA THR A 219 5.25 17.38 -21.52
C THR A 219 4.83 15.96 -21.16
N VAL A 220 3.74 15.82 -20.40
CA VAL A 220 3.16 14.53 -20.00
C VAL A 220 2.15 14.05 -21.03
N THR A 221 2.24 12.77 -21.39
CA THR A 221 1.33 12.09 -22.33
C THR A 221 0.42 11.08 -21.62
N SER A 222 -0.60 10.58 -22.30
CA SER A 222 -1.42 9.47 -21.78
C SER A 222 -0.60 8.18 -21.55
N ALA A 223 0.46 7.96 -22.34
CA ALA A 223 1.35 6.83 -22.14
C ALA A 223 2.12 6.93 -20.81
N ASP A 224 2.52 8.15 -20.45
CA ASP A 224 3.16 8.44 -19.16
C ASP A 224 2.19 8.18 -18.00
N LEU A 225 0.91 8.54 -18.14
CA LEU A 225 -0.11 8.21 -17.14
C LEU A 225 -0.30 6.70 -16.95
N SER A 226 -0.27 5.90 -18.03
CA SER A 226 -0.33 4.44 -17.92
C SER A 226 0.85 3.88 -17.12
N ILE A 227 2.05 4.47 -17.28
CA ILE A 227 3.26 4.08 -16.54
C ILE A 227 3.13 4.45 -15.06
N LEU A 228 2.69 5.68 -14.74
CA LEU A 228 2.45 6.12 -13.37
C LEU A 228 1.37 5.28 -12.67
N TRP A 229 0.36 4.87 -13.42
CA TRP A 229 -0.67 3.98 -12.92
C TRP A 229 -0.13 2.59 -12.61
N ALA A 230 0.60 1.99 -13.55
CA ALA A 230 1.26 0.70 -13.32
C ALA A 230 2.22 0.74 -12.12
N ALA A 231 2.96 1.84 -11.93
CA ALA A 231 3.81 2.04 -10.77
C ALA A 231 3.00 2.11 -9.46
N THR A 232 1.89 2.85 -9.44
CA THR A 232 0.96 2.91 -8.29
C THR A 232 0.45 1.51 -7.91
N LEU A 233 0.04 0.71 -8.90
CA LEU A 233 -0.40 -0.67 -8.69
C LEU A 233 0.72 -1.57 -8.19
N LEU A 234 1.92 -1.44 -8.76
CA LEU A 234 3.08 -2.23 -8.36
C LEU A 234 3.45 -1.97 -6.90
N VAL A 235 3.48 -0.71 -6.47
CA VAL A 235 3.77 -0.35 -5.07
C VAL A 235 2.73 -0.97 -4.13
N GLN A 236 1.43 -0.84 -4.45
CA GLN A 236 0.37 -1.48 -3.65
C GLN A 236 0.49 -3.00 -3.61
N PHE A 237 0.80 -3.62 -4.75
CA PHE A 237 0.96 -5.06 -4.85
C PHE A 237 2.16 -5.55 -4.04
N VAL A 238 3.30 -4.88 -4.13
CA VAL A 238 4.50 -5.22 -3.35
C VAL A 238 4.22 -5.05 -1.85
N ALA A 239 3.56 -3.96 -1.45
CA ALA A 239 3.16 -3.73 -0.05
C ALA A 239 2.23 -4.85 0.46
N ALA A 240 1.24 -5.25 -0.33
CA ALA A 240 0.35 -6.37 -0.02
C ALA A 240 1.08 -7.72 0.02
N LEU A 241 2.03 -7.95 -0.89
CA LEU A 241 2.77 -9.22 -1.02
C LEU A 241 3.67 -9.50 0.18
N THR A 242 4.08 -8.49 0.94
CA THR A 242 4.92 -8.66 2.15
C THR A 242 4.31 -9.59 3.20
N VAL A 243 2.98 -9.84 3.18
CA VAL A 243 2.34 -10.86 4.03
C VAL A 243 2.97 -12.24 3.86
N VAL A 244 3.50 -12.55 2.66
CA VAL A 244 4.14 -13.83 2.34
C VAL A 244 5.49 -14.00 3.05
N PRO A 245 6.52 -13.15 2.84
CA PRO A 245 7.78 -13.28 3.57
C PRO A 245 7.60 -13.10 5.08
N LEU A 246 6.68 -12.23 5.53
CA LEU A 246 6.36 -12.08 6.95
C LEU A 246 5.80 -13.38 7.55
N PHE A 247 4.94 -14.10 6.82
CA PHE A 247 4.42 -15.38 7.28
C PHE A 247 5.54 -16.37 7.55
N PHE A 248 6.44 -16.55 6.59
CA PHE A 248 7.55 -17.48 6.74
C PHE A 248 8.49 -17.04 7.84
N LEU A 249 8.86 -15.77 7.91
CA LEU A 249 9.73 -15.23 8.95
C LEU A 249 9.16 -15.46 10.36
N ILE A 250 7.86 -15.20 10.58
CA ILE A 250 7.23 -15.39 11.89
C ILE A 250 7.07 -16.90 12.20
N ALA A 251 6.80 -17.72 11.18
CA ALA A 251 6.65 -19.16 11.33
C ALA A 251 7.95 -19.89 11.71
N GLU A 252 9.12 -19.26 11.54
CA GLU A 252 10.39 -19.77 12.06
C GLU A 252 10.45 -19.75 13.60
N PHE A 253 9.76 -18.79 14.24
CA PHE A 253 9.81 -18.59 15.70
C PHE A 253 8.51 -19.00 16.42
N PHE A 254 7.40 -19.09 15.70
CA PHE A 254 6.08 -19.34 16.27
C PHE A 254 5.29 -20.38 15.49
N SER A 255 4.17 -20.85 16.06
CA SER A 255 3.28 -21.76 15.36
C SER A 255 2.73 -21.13 14.06
N ARG A 256 2.45 -21.95 13.04
CA ARG A 256 1.81 -21.48 11.79
C ARG A 256 0.51 -20.73 12.01
N ARG A 257 -0.25 -21.08 13.07
CA ARG A 257 -1.48 -20.37 13.44
C ARG A 257 -1.16 -18.98 13.97
N THR A 258 -0.15 -18.85 14.81
CA THR A 258 0.32 -17.56 15.31
C THR A 258 0.84 -16.69 14.17
N ALA A 259 1.68 -17.24 13.30
CA ALA A 259 2.17 -16.55 12.10
C ALA A 259 1.02 -16.10 11.21
N TRP A 260 0.06 -16.99 10.93
CA TRP A 260 -1.14 -16.66 10.17
C TRP A 260 -1.94 -15.52 10.79
N LEU A 261 -2.16 -15.50 12.11
CA LEU A 261 -2.93 -14.42 12.74
C LEU A 261 -2.18 -13.09 12.73
N LEU A 262 -0.86 -13.11 12.95
CA LEU A 262 -0.05 -11.89 13.04
C LEU A 262 0.09 -11.16 11.69
N ILE A 263 0.30 -11.89 10.59
CA ILE A 263 0.44 -11.25 9.27
C ILE A 263 -0.83 -10.52 8.82
N GLN A 264 -2.00 -10.88 9.34
CA GLN A 264 -3.28 -10.34 8.89
C GLN A 264 -3.47 -8.91 9.39
N PHE A 265 -2.70 -8.49 10.40
CA PHE A 265 -2.68 -7.10 10.85
C PHE A 265 -1.85 -6.20 9.95
N TRP A 266 -0.91 -6.74 9.17
CA TRP A 266 0.01 -5.94 8.34
C TRP A 266 -0.69 -4.92 7.43
N PRO A 267 -1.74 -5.29 6.65
CA PRO A 267 -2.39 -4.34 5.75
C PRO A 267 -3.13 -3.21 6.48
N PHE A 268 -3.41 -3.38 7.77
CA PHE A 268 -4.14 -2.41 8.60
C PHE A 268 -3.22 -1.50 9.40
N VAL A 269 -1.90 -1.72 9.36
CA VAL A 269 -0.94 -0.81 9.98
C VAL A 269 -0.86 0.46 9.13
N PRO A 270 -1.19 1.65 9.67
CA PRO A 270 -0.99 2.89 8.94
C PRO A 270 0.51 3.08 8.67
N ALA A 271 0.86 3.40 7.42
CA ALA A 271 2.22 3.68 6.97
C ALA A 271 2.52 5.19 7.02
#